data_AF-A0A966YGV7-F1
#
_entry.id   AF-A0A966YGV7-F1
#
_cell.length_a   1.000
_cell.length_b   1.000
_cell.length_c   1.000
_cell.angle_alpha   90.00
_cell.angle_beta   90.00
_cell.angle_gamma   90.00
#
_symmetry.space_group_name_H-M   'P 1'
#
loop_
_entity.id
_entity.type
_entity.pdbx_description
1 polymer ?
#
loop_
_entity_poly.entity_id
_entity_poly.type
_entity_poly.pdbx_seq_one_letter_code
_entity_poly.pdbx_strand_id
1 'polypeptide(L)'
;MTPSLPDLHDTTTTRRQFLHVATATTAAVPLLGSSHLAAAPPDQPVIDTHTHFYDPRRPQGVPFPSKKDLLLYRPVLPEEWQRLVQPLGVTGTVVVEASPWPEDNQWLLDLAEGQQNRTGMQGIVGVVGNLPVGTAEFAGLLKRFAANPLFRGIRVNGSKLLAGL
;
A
#
# COMPACT_ATOMS: atom_id res chain seq x y z
N MET A 1 19.79 -56.09 -18.37
CA MET A 1 19.01 -55.47 -17.30
C MET A 1 19.47 -54.03 -17.14
N THR A 2 18.69 -53.08 -17.65
CA THR A 2 18.70 -51.66 -17.31
C THR A 2 17.28 -51.17 -17.56
N PRO A 3 16.51 -50.77 -16.55
CA PRO A 3 15.18 -50.22 -16.78
C PRO A 3 15.31 -48.75 -17.20
N SER A 4 14.64 -48.37 -18.28
CA SER A 4 14.47 -46.97 -18.68
C SER A 4 13.43 -46.31 -17.78
N LEU A 5 13.75 -45.14 -17.23
CA LEU A 5 12.83 -44.30 -16.47
C LEU A 5 11.82 -43.63 -17.42
N PRO A 6 10.55 -43.45 -17.01
CA PRO A 6 9.59 -42.65 -17.77
C PRO A 6 9.87 -41.15 -17.62
N ASP A 7 9.68 -40.45 -18.74
CA ASP A 7 9.85 -39.01 -18.92
C ASP A 7 8.75 -38.23 -18.19
N LEU A 8 9.14 -37.32 -17.28
CA LEU A 8 8.22 -36.45 -16.54
C LEU A 8 7.95 -35.18 -17.37
N HIS A 9 7.04 -35.29 -18.34
CA HIS A 9 6.51 -34.12 -19.03
C HIS A 9 5.47 -33.39 -18.17
N ASP A 10 5.91 -32.25 -17.62
CA ASP A 10 5.22 -30.96 -17.62
C ASP A 10 3.71 -30.94 -17.29
N THR A 11 3.37 -30.99 -16.00
CA THR A 11 2.04 -30.63 -15.50
C THR A 11 1.99 -29.17 -15.06
N THR A 12 2.07 -28.21 -15.99
CA THR A 12 1.62 -26.84 -15.70
C THR A 12 0.15 -26.69 -16.05
N THR A 13 -0.71 -26.80 -15.03
CA THR A 13 -2.12 -26.40 -15.15
C THR A 13 -2.19 -24.90 -15.44
N THR A 14 -2.76 -24.52 -16.57
CA THR A 14 -2.87 -23.10 -16.93
C THR A 14 -3.97 -22.39 -16.13
N ARG A 15 -3.82 -21.07 -15.92
CA ARG A 15 -4.82 -20.20 -15.25
C ARG A 15 -6.24 -20.35 -15.83
N ARG A 16 -6.36 -20.65 -17.13
CA ARG A 16 -7.66 -20.90 -17.80
C ARG A 16 -8.30 -22.22 -17.39
N GLN A 17 -7.52 -23.29 -17.25
CA GLN A 17 -8.05 -24.60 -16.83
C GLN A 17 -8.61 -24.58 -15.40
N PHE A 18 -7.99 -23.82 -14.50
CA PHE A 18 -8.50 -23.63 -13.13
C PHE A 18 -9.89 -22.98 -13.10
N LEU A 19 -10.15 -21.98 -13.96
CA LEU A 19 -11.43 -21.26 -14.00
C LEU A 19 -12.58 -22.11 -14.57
N HIS A 20 -12.29 -23.12 -15.40
CA HIS A 20 -13.33 -23.98 -15.96
C HIS A 20 -13.85 -25.03 -14.98
N VAL A 21 -13.03 -25.49 -14.02
CA VAL A 21 -13.43 -26.53 -13.05
C VAL A 21 -14.36 -25.98 -11.96
N ALA A 22 -14.31 -24.67 -11.67
CA ALA A 22 -15.09 -24.06 -10.59
C ALA A 22 -16.58 -23.80 -10.92
N THR A 23 -17.05 -24.06 -12.15
CA THR A 23 -18.42 -23.70 -12.57
C THR A 23 -19.43 -24.86 -12.53
N ALA A 24 -19.02 -26.06 -12.12
CA ALA A 24 -19.86 -27.25 -12.23
C ALA A 24 -20.10 -27.98 -10.90
N THR A 25 -20.56 -27.28 -9.86
CA THR A 25 -21.33 -27.89 -8.75
C THR A 25 -21.91 -26.82 -7.81
N THR A 26 -23.18 -26.46 -7.99
CA THR A 26 -24.26 -26.66 -6.98
C THR A 26 -25.55 -26.00 -7.47
N ALA A 27 -26.62 -26.79 -7.50
CA ALA A 27 -27.98 -26.38 -7.82
C ALA A 27 -28.75 -26.03 -6.53
N ALA A 28 -29.52 -24.93 -6.62
CA ALA A 28 -30.73 -24.54 -5.85
C ALA A 28 -30.67 -24.35 -4.31
N VAL A 29 -31.45 -23.35 -3.82
CA VAL A 29 -32.13 -23.14 -2.48
C VAL A 29 -32.06 -21.64 -2.04
N PRO A 30 -33.10 -21.04 -1.41
CA PRO A 30 -34.05 -20.06 -1.96
C PRO A 30 -33.77 -18.57 -1.57
N LEU A 31 -34.63 -17.67 -2.06
CA LEU A 31 -34.61 -16.22 -1.87
C LEU A 31 -35.07 -15.79 -0.46
N LEU A 32 -34.14 -15.51 0.48
CA LEU A 32 -34.44 -14.79 1.72
C LEU A 32 -33.27 -13.90 2.16
N GLY A 33 -33.49 -12.58 2.13
CA GLY A 33 -32.71 -11.57 2.84
C GLY A 33 -31.38 -11.18 2.20
N SER A 34 -31.27 -9.93 1.73
CA SER A 34 -29.99 -9.29 1.41
C SER A 34 -29.22 -9.00 2.70
N SER A 35 -28.80 -10.03 3.43
CA SER A 35 -27.67 -9.90 4.33
C SER A 35 -26.45 -9.66 3.43
N HIS A 36 -25.86 -8.47 3.53
CA HIS A 36 -24.48 -8.30 3.11
C HIS A 36 -23.67 -9.36 3.88
N LEU A 37 -23.36 -10.47 3.22
CA LEU A 37 -22.39 -11.41 3.73
C LEU A 37 -21.13 -10.57 3.92
N ALA A 38 -20.77 -10.33 5.18
CA ALA A 38 -19.44 -9.85 5.49
C ALA A 38 -18.50 -10.81 4.78
N ALA A 39 -17.77 -10.31 3.78
CA ALA A 39 -16.81 -11.11 3.08
C ALA A 39 -15.91 -11.76 4.15
N ALA A 40 -15.72 -13.08 4.06
CA ALA A 40 -14.68 -13.72 4.84
C ALA A 40 -13.40 -12.89 4.64
N PRO A 41 -12.60 -12.65 5.71
CA PRO A 41 -11.36 -11.91 5.55
C PRO A 41 -10.60 -12.56 4.40
N PRO A 42 -10.19 -11.78 3.37
CA PRO A 42 -9.61 -12.38 2.19
C PRO A 42 -8.40 -13.22 2.62
N ASP A 43 -8.31 -14.45 2.11
CA ASP A 43 -7.20 -15.36 2.39
C ASP A 43 -5.83 -14.75 2.02
N GLN A 44 -5.85 -13.65 1.24
CA GLN A 44 -4.69 -12.92 0.80
C GLN A 44 -4.80 -11.42 1.08
N PRO A 45 -3.73 -10.77 1.57
CA PRO A 45 -3.63 -9.32 1.69
C PRO A 45 -4.05 -8.56 0.42
N VAL A 46 -4.95 -7.60 0.56
CA VAL A 46 -5.12 -6.52 -0.43
C VAL A 46 -4.43 -5.28 0.10
N ILE A 47 -3.50 -4.74 -0.69
CA ILE A 47 -2.68 -3.58 -0.34
C ILE A 47 -2.97 -2.44 -1.32
N ASP A 48 -3.35 -1.28 -0.78
CA ASP A 48 -3.36 -0.03 -1.55
C ASP A 48 -1.91 0.46 -1.67
N THR A 49 -1.38 0.52 -2.90
CA THR A 49 0.04 0.85 -3.10
C THR A 49 0.32 2.35 -3.13
N HIS A 50 -0.71 3.20 -3.02
CA HIS A 50 -0.53 4.64 -3.16
C HIS A 50 -1.55 5.43 -2.33
N THR A 51 -1.21 5.71 -1.08
CA THR A 51 -1.94 6.68 -0.25
C THR A 51 -1.07 7.86 0.15
N HIS A 52 -1.70 8.95 0.58
CA HIS A 52 -1.04 10.11 1.18
C HIS A 52 -1.61 10.36 2.58
N PHE A 53 -0.75 10.59 3.57
CA PHE A 53 -1.13 11.05 4.89
C PHE A 53 -0.42 12.35 5.22
N TYR A 54 -1.13 13.27 5.87
CA TYR A 54 -0.61 14.57 6.27
C TYR A 54 -1.53 15.20 7.31
N ASP A 55 -0.97 16.06 8.16
CA ASP A 55 -1.73 16.78 9.19
C ASP A 55 -1.36 18.27 9.20
N PRO A 56 -2.18 19.16 8.60
CA PRO A 56 -1.95 20.60 8.60
C PRO A 56 -1.96 21.25 10.00
N ARG A 57 -2.37 20.52 11.04
CA ARG A 57 -2.38 20.99 12.44
C ARG A 57 -1.04 20.79 13.16
N ARG A 58 -0.08 20.08 12.55
CA ARG A 58 1.28 19.96 13.10
C ARG A 58 1.87 21.36 13.35
N PRO A 59 2.71 21.57 14.38
CA PRO A 59 3.23 22.91 14.71
C PRO A 59 3.94 23.62 13.54
N GLN A 60 4.65 22.87 12.70
CA GLN A 60 5.31 23.36 11.49
C GLN A 60 4.37 23.50 10.27
N GLY A 61 3.12 23.03 10.39
CA GLY A 61 2.16 22.93 9.30
C GLY A 61 2.57 21.91 8.24
N VAL A 62 2.10 22.14 7.00
CA VAL A 62 2.45 21.36 5.82
C VAL A 62 2.67 22.28 4.62
N PRO A 63 3.59 21.95 3.70
CA PRO A 63 3.82 22.72 2.47
C PRO A 63 2.78 22.41 1.38
N PHE A 64 2.13 21.25 1.48
CA PHE A 64 0.99 20.82 0.68
C PHE A 64 0.05 20.03 1.59
N PRO A 65 -1.28 20.14 1.44
CA PRO A 65 -2.02 20.97 0.48
C PRO A 65 -2.00 22.47 0.82
N SER A 66 -2.43 23.30 -0.13
CA SER A 66 -2.56 24.75 0.07
C SER A 66 -3.69 25.07 1.06
N LYS A 67 -3.52 26.09 1.91
CA LYS A 67 -4.56 26.63 2.80
C LYS A 67 -5.86 27.03 2.08
N LYS A 68 -5.78 27.32 0.78
CA LYS A 68 -6.92 27.71 -0.06
C LYS A 68 -7.70 26.49 -0.59
N ASP A 69 -7.12 25.30 -0.54
CA ASP A 69 -7.78 24.06 -0.95
C ASP A 69 -8.63 23.54 0.22
N LEU A 70 -9.88 23.98 0.28
CA LEU A 70 -10.78 23.63 1.38
C LEU A 70 -11.14 22.14 1.42
N LEU A 71 -10.94 21.41 0.32
CA LEU A 71 -11.19 19.97 0.25
C LEU A 71 -10.04 19.18 0.89
N LEU A 72 -8.80 19.56 0.56
CA LEU A 72 -7.62 18.83 1.00
C LEU A 72 -7.00 19.39 2.28
N TYR A 73 -7.17 20.68 2.61
CA TYR A 73 -6.56 21.34 3.78
C TYR A 73 -7.23 20.96 5.10
N ARG A 74 -7.11 19.68 5.44
CA ARG A 74 -7.60 19.03 6.64
C ARG A 74 -6.63 17.88 6.98
N PRO A 75 -6.70 17.32 8.19
CA PRO A 75 -5.98 16.08 8.49
C PRO A 75 -6.47 14.95 7.58
N VAL A 76 -5.54 14.17 7.03
CA VAL A 76 -5.78 12.93 6.32
C VAL A 76 -4.88 11.87 6.97
N LEU A 77 -5.50 10.96 7.73
CA LEU A 77 -4.81 10.09 8.69
C LEU A 77 -5.30 8.63 8.60
N PRO A 78 -4.54 7.66 9.17
CA PRO A 78 -4.83 6.23 9.01
C PRO A 78 -6.23 5.80 9.47
N GLU A 79 -6.81 6.45 10.49
CA GLU A 79 -8.15 6.12 11.00
C GLU A 79 -9.25 6.39 9.95
N GLU A 80 -9.09 7.44 9.15
CA GLU A 80 -10.02 7.74 8.08
C GLU A 80 -9.88 6.74 6.93
N TRP A 81 -8.64 6.47 6.50
CA TRP A 81 -8.35 5.49 5.48
C TRP A 81 -8.91 4.11 5.85
N GLN A 82 -8.63 3.62 7.06
CA GLN A 82 -9.15 2.35 7.57
C GLN A 82 -10.68 2.25 7.41
N ARG A 83 -11.42 3.28 7.82
CA ARG A 83 -12.89 3.29 7.71
C ARG A 83 -13.38 3.22 6.27
N LEU A 84 -12.67 3.89 5.35
CA LEU A 84 -13.02 3.93 3.93
C LEU A 84 -12.75 2.60 3.23
N VAL A 85 -11.66 1.93 3.59
CA VAL A 85 -11.19 0.75 2.85
C VAL A 85 -11.59 -0.59 3.45
N GLN A 86 -11.99 -0.62 4.74
CA GLN A 86 -12.52 -1.82 5.39
C GLN A 86 -13.62 -2.53 4.58
N PRO A 87 -14.66 -1.86 4.05
CA PRO A 87 -15.70 -2.54 3.27
C PRO A 87 -15.19 -3.06 1.91
N LEU A 88 -14.01 -2.62 1.47
CA LEU A 88 -13.38 -3.03 0.21
C LEU A 88 -12.40 -4.21 0.40
N GLY A 89 -12.19 -4.67 1.64
CA GLY A 89 -11.25 -5.75 1.95
C GLY A 89 -9.78 -5.35 1.85
N VAL A 90 -9.45 -4.05 1.72
CA VAL A 90 -8.06 -3.58 1.77
C VAL A 90 -7.58 -3.65 3.22
N THR A 91 -6.43 -4.29 3.40
CA THR A 91 -5.88 -4.61 4.73
C THR A 91 -4.64 -3.79 5.06
N GLY A 92 -3.95 -3.24 4.06
CA GLY A 92 -2.72 -2.48 4.24
C GLY A 92 -2.56 -1.40 3.19
N THR A 93 -1.66 -0.45 3.44
CA THR A 93 -1.30 0.61 2.48
C THR A 93 0.20 0.89 2.43
N VAL A 94 0.67 1.34 1.27
CA VAL A 94 1.96 2.02 1.10
C VAL A 94 1.70 3.53 1.01
N VAL A 95 2.33 4.28 1.91
CA VAL A 95 2.22 5.75 1.93
C VAL A 95 3.31 6.34 1.07
N VAL A 96 2.94 7.28 0.21
CA VAL A 96 3.86 7.99 -0.68
C VAL A 96 3.99 9.42 -0.18
N GLU A 97 5.20 9.87 0.18
CA GLU A 97 5.42 11.21 0.72
C GLU A 97 5.11 12.28 -0.33
N ALA A 98 4.32 13.28 0.05
CA ALA A 98 3.85 14.37 -0.81
C ALA A 98 4.64 15.68 -0.61
N SER A 99 5.22 15.88 0.58
CA SER A 99 6.02 17.02 0.98
C SER A 99 7.45 16.98 0.43
N PRO A 100 8.06 18.13 0.10
CA PRO A 100 9.49 18.21 -0.19
C PRO A 100 10.39 18.14 1.06
N TRP A 101 9.84 18.16 2.27
CA TRP A 101 10.63 18.21 3.51
C TRP A 101 11.16 16.82 3.89
N PRO A 102 12.48 16.62 4.06
CA PRO A 102 13.02 15.33 4.45
C PRO A 102 12.44 14.77 5.76
N GLU A 103 12.17 15.61 6.75
CA GLU A 103 11.63 15.17 8.04
C GLU A 103 10.17 14.69 7.98
N ASP A 104 9.43 14.98 6.92
CA ASP A 104 8.09 14.40 6.75
C ASP A 104 8.17 12.88 6.45
N ASN A 105 9.27 12.42 5.84
CA ASN A 105 9.54 10.99 5.73
C ASN A 105 9.67 10.33 7.12
N GLN A 106 10.33 11.00 8.07
CA GLN A 106 10.45 10.48 9.45
C GLN A 106 9.07 10.42 10.11
N TRP A 107 8.29 11.49 9.98
CA TRP A 107 6.93 11.53 10.53
C TRP A 107 6.04 10.41 9.98
N LEU A 108 6.15 10.09 8.68
CA LEU A 108 5.44 8.96 8.09
C LEU A 108 5.93 7.60 8.58
N LEU A 109 7.23 7.43 8.81
CA LEU A 109 7.79 6.20 9.39
C LEU A 109 7.30 6.02 10.83
N ASP A 110 7.34 7.06 11.65
CA ASP A 110 6.84 7.04 13.03
C ASP A 110 5.31 6.74 13.05
N LEU A 111 4.57 7.35 12.12
CA LEU A 111 3.15 7.05 11.93
C LEU A 111 2.96 5.58 11.57
N ALA A 112 3.74 5.03 10.63
CA ALA A 112 3.64 3.65 10.18
C ALA A 112 3.95 2.63 11.27
N GLU A 113 4.96 2.88 12.11
CA GLU A 113 5.29 2.05 13.26
C GLU A 113 4.12 1.97 14.26
N GLY A 114 3.45 3.10 14.51
CA GLY A 114 2.25 3.15 15.34
C GLY A 114 1.04 2.36 14.81
N GLN A 115 1.08 1.88 13.56
CA GLN A 115 -0.01 1.14 12.91
C GLN A 115 0.20 -0.38 12.84
N GLN A 116 1.39 -0.91 13.16
CA GLN A 116 1.74 -2.31 12.88
C GLN A 116 0.92 -3.36 13.64
N ASN A 117 0.30 -3.00 14.76
CA ASN A 117 -0.37 -3.94 15.68
C ASN A 117 -1.90 -3.81 15.69
N ARG A 118 -2.52 -3.44 14.56
CA ARG A 118 -3.98 -3.26 14.48
C ARG A 118 -4.71 -4.58 14.21
N THR A 119 -5.71 -4.89 15.02
CA THR A 119 -6.55 -6.08 14.81
C THR A 119 -7.29 -5.99 13.48
N GLY A 120 -7.15 -7.03 12.64
CA GLY A 120 -7.82 -7.11 11.34
C GLY A 120 -7.20 -6.26 10.24
N MET A 121 -6.03 -5.66 10.47
CA MET A 121 -5.33 -4.82 9.49
C MET A 121 -3.81 -4.95 9.59
N GLN A 122 -3.16 -4.88 8.43
CA GLN A 122 -1.71 -4.74 8.33
C GLN A 122 -1.24 -3.28 8.50
N GLY A 123 -2.15 -2.31 8.38
CA GLY A 123 -1.82 -0.89 8.58
C GLY A 123 -0.94 -0.34 7.46
N ILE A 124 0.08 0.44 7.81
CA ILE A 124 1.03 0.98 6.83
C ILE A 124 2.18 -0.01 6.64
N VAL A 125 2.24 -0.68 5.50
CA VAL A 125 3.24 -1.73 5.21
C VAL A 125 4.50 -1.19 4.52
N GLY A 126 4.48 0.09 4.15
CA GLY A 126 5.63 0.77 3.57
C GLY A 126 5.46 2.27 3.44
N VAL A 127 6.58 2.97 3.40
CA VAL A 127 6.72 4.39 3.11
C VAL A 127 7.63 4.55 1.91
N VAL A 128 7.13 5.24 0.90
CA VAL A 128 7.90 5.70 -0.26
C VAL A 128 8.21 7.16 -0.02
N GLY A 129 9.48 7.47 0.22
CA GLY A 129 9.91 8.79 0.60
C GLY A 129 10.04 9.80 -0.54
N ASN A 130 10.20 11.07 -0.19
CA ASN A 130 10.59 12.14 -1.11
C ASN A 130 11.91 12.73 -0.63
N LEU A 131 12.96 12.49 -1.40
CA LEU A 131 14.32 12.93 -1.09
C LEU A 131 14.86 13.86 -2.19
N PRO A 132 15.81 14.75 -1.87
CA PRO A 132 16.43 15.66 -2.83
C PRO A 132 17.43 14.92 -3.71
N VAL A 133 16.95 14.07 -4.63
CA VAL A 133 17.79 13.40 -5.64
C VAL A 133 18.60 14.45 -6.41
N GLY A 134 19.88 14.16 -6.65
CA GLY A 134 20.80 15.06 -7.36
C GLY A 134 21.61 16.01 -6.47
N THR A 135 21.31 16.08 -5.16
CA THR A 135 22.05 16.94 -4.22
C THR A 135 23.09 16.17 -3.39
N ALA A 136 24.00 16.90 -2.74
CA ALA A 136 25.05 16.31 -1.89
C ALA A 136 24.49 15.57 -0.67
N GLU A 137 23.32 15.98 -0.17
CA GLU A 137 22.66 15.42 1.01
C GLU A 137 21.96 14.08 0.71
N PHE A 138 21.64 13.80 -0.56
CA PHE A 138 20.82 12.65 -0.97
C PHE A 138 21.31 11.32 -0.38
N ALA A 139 22.60 11.02 -0.54
CA ALA A 139 23.17 9.76 -0.09
C ALA A 139 23.07 9.58 1.43
N GLY A 140 23.27 10.66 2.19
CA GLY A 140 23.15 10.65 3.65
C GLY A 140 21.69 10.42 4.10
N LEU A 141 20.75 11.11 3.47
CA LEU A 141 19.32 10.96 3.77
C LEU A 141 18.80 9.57 3.38
N LEU A 142 19.19 9.07 2.20
CA LEU A 142 18.81 7.72 1.77
C LEU A 142 19.34 6.67 2.76
N LYS A 143 20.60 6.78 3.18
CA LYS A 143 21.18 5.89 4.19
C LYS A 143 20.43 5.97 5.53
N ARG A 144 20.06 7.17 5.97
CA ARG A 144 19.29 7.36 7.21
C ARG A 144 17.95 6.66 7.14
N PHE A 145 17.15 6.92 6.10
CA PHE A 145 15.78 6.40 6.04
C PHE A 145 15.73 4.91 5.68
N ALA A 146 16.64 4.43 4.82
CA ALA A 146 16.73 3.01 4.48
C ALA A 146 17.12 2.11 5.67
N ALA A 147 17.58 2.69 6.80
CA ALA A 147 17.78 1.94 8.03
C ALA A 147 16.46 1.46 8.66
N ASN A 148 15.33 2.10 8.33
CA ASN A 148 14.01 1.65 8.76
C ASN A 148 13.43 0.66 7.73
N PRO A 149 13.05 -0.58 8.11
CA PRO A 149 12.52 -1.57 7.16
C PRO A 149 11.19 -1.17 6.52
N LEU A 150 10.44 -0.24 7.11
CA LEU A 150 9.22 0.31 6.49
C LEU A 150 9.54 1.30 5.37
N PHE A 151 10.76 1.81 5.26
CA PHE A 151 11.16 2.63 4.12
C PHE A 151 11.40 1.74 2.88
N ARG A 152 10.49 1.83 1.90
CA ARG A 152 10.46 0.91 0.74
C ARG A 152 10.97 1.52 -0.55
N GLY A 153 11.28 2.81 -0.58
CA GLY A 153 11.84 3.46 -1.77
C GLY A 153 11.63 4.96 -1.76
N ILE A 154 11.78 5.57 -2.93
CA ILE A 154 11.59 7.00 -3.14
C ILE A 154 10.65 7.25 -4.32
N ARG A 155 9.90 8.34 -4.26
CA ARG A 155 9.16 8.91 -5.39
C ARG A 155 9.96 10.06 -5.98
N VAL A 156 10.03 10.06 -7.30
CA VAL A 156 10.60 11.15 -8.08
C VAL A 156 9.45 11.92 -8.76
N ASN A 157 9.41 13.25 -8.59
CA ASN A 157 8.41 14.06 -9.29
C ASN A 157 8.74 14.14 -10.79
N GLY A 158 7.75 13.96 -11.66
CA GLY A 158 7.94 14.01 -13.11
C GLY A 158 8.51 15.35 -13.61
N SER A 159 8.08 16.49 -13.06
CA SER A 159 8.62 17.79 -13.47
C SER A 159 10.10 17.94 -13.14
N LYS A 160 10.48 17.45 -11.96
CA LYS A 160 11.85 17.36 -11.52
C LYS A 160 12.65 16.47 -12.49
N LEU A 161 12.19 15.24 -12.78
CA LEU A 161 12.86 14.32 -13.70
C LEU A 161 13.08 14.94 -15.09
N LEU A 162 12.06 15.62 -15.62
CA LEU A 162 12.13 16.33 -16.91
C LEU A 162 13.10 17.51 -16.89
N ALA A 163 13.26 18.17 -15.74
CA ALA A 163 14.24 19.22 -15.54
C ALA A 163 15.68 18.69 -15.39
N GLY A 164 15.88 17.37 -15.51
CA GLY A 164 17.17 16.71 -15.34
C GLY A 164 17.54 16.42 -13.89
N LEU A 165 16.61 16.70 -12.95
CA LEU A 165 16.71 16.53 -11.50
C LEU A 165 18.03 16.93 -10.85
#